data_AF-A0A6V7X3N8-F1
#
_entry.id   AF-A0A6V7X3N8-F1
#
_cell.length_a   1.000
_cell.length_b   1.000
_cell.length_c   1.000
_cell.angle_alpha   90.00
_cell.angle_beta   90.00
_cell.angle_gamma   90.00
#
_symmetry.space_group_name_H-M   'P 1'
#
loop_
_entity.id
_entity.type
_entity.pdbx_description
1 polymer ?
#
loop_
_entity_poly.entity_id
_entity_poly.type
_entity_poly.pdbx_seq_one_letter_code
_entity_poly.pdbx_strand_id
1 'polypeptide(L)'
;MLYINWDLNSGEFQFRHNDIQNVTDLIQSMCANMNVRELRSRAHFPSILANVKNIVESMDERYQVNERLSSEMVERINFVRECVVRAEDMLVIRDFSDARKLYGRLTILNKELIGQKTVRMAARKELLDGLKLLNVSIDQFARLRVGEPSYSLIKECRKAIANDNLEALPKLFEFGV
;
A
#
# COMPACT_ATOMS: atom_id res chain seq x y z
N MET A 1 18.20 -23.69 -1.64
CA MET A 1 18.70 -24.69 -0.68
C MET A 1 18.36 -24.20 0.72
N LEU A 2 17.74 -25.06 1.52
CA LEU A 2 17.42 -24.79 2.93
C LEU A 2 18.62 -25.23 3.77
N TYR A 3 19.13 -24.33 4.61
CA TYR A 3 20.13 -24.68 5.63
C TYR A 3 19.52 -24.46 7.00
N ILE A 4 19.54 -25.52 7.82
CA ILE A 4 19.16 -25.48 9.22
C ILE A 4 20.43 -25.76 10.00
N ASN A 5 20.86 -24.78 10.80
CA ASN A 5 21.95 -24.96 11.75
C ASN A 5 21.38 -24.93 13.16
N TRP A 6 21.76 -25.90 13.99
CA TRP A 6 21.40 -25.97 15.38
C TRP A 6 22.67 -25.89 16.21
N ASP A 7 22.81 -24.80 16.95
CA ASP A 7 23.90 -24.66 17.90
C ASP A 7 23.50 -25.29 19.24
N LEU A 8 24.10 -26.44 19.54
CA LEU A 8 23.84 -27.23 20.75
C LEU A 8 24.29 -26.51 22.04
N ASN A 9 25.20 -25.54 21.94
CA ASN A 9 25.72 -24.83 23.11
C ASN A 9 24.83 -23.66 23.54
N SER A 10 24.23 -22.94 22.59
CA SER A 10 23.36 -21.79 22.84
C SER A 10 21.87 -22.14 22.78
N GLY A 11 21.51 -23.28 22.18
CA GLY A 11 20.12 -23.64 21.91
C GLY A 11 19.50 -22.83 20.78
N GLU A 12 20.31 -22.11 19.99
CA GLU A 12 19.82 -21.29 18.88
C GLU A 12 19.55 -22.12 17.62
N PHE A 13 18.40 -21.88 17.00
CA PHE A 13 18.04 -22.41 15.69
C PHE A 13 18.21 -21.33 14.62
N GLN A 14 19.08 -21.60 13.64
CA GLN A 14 19.30 -20.71 12.51
C GLN A 14 18.76 -21.34 11.23
N PHE A 15 17.73 -20.70 10.67
CA PHE A 15 17.17 -21.05 9.36
C PHE A 15 17.73 -20.10 8.32
N ARG A 16 18.33 -20.64 7.24
CA ARG A 16 18.78 -19.84 6.09
C ARG A 16 18.06 -20.34 4.85
N HIS A 17 17.25 -19.47 4.29
CA HIS A 17 16.51 -19.71 3.07
C HIS A 17 16.20 -18.37 2.39
N ASN A 18 16.01 -18.40 1.07
CA ASN A 18 15.75 -17.18 0.29
C ASN A 18 14.27 -16.78 0.32
N ASP A 19 13.38 -17.75 0.53
CA ASP A 19 11.93 -17.54 0.62
C ASP A 19 11.48 -17.51 2.09
N ILE A 20 10.86 -16.41 2.48
CA ILE A 20 10.29 -16.17 3.80
C ILE A 20 9.10 -17.09 4.10
N GLN A 21 8.29 -17.46 3.09
CA GLN A 21 7.09 -18.28 3.30
C GLN A 21 7.47 -19.68 3.76
N ASN A 22 8.40 -20.32 3.07
CA ASN A 22 8.86 -21.66 3.45
C ASN A 22 9.48 -21.68 4.85
N VAL A 23 10.23 -20.64 5.23
CA VAL A 23 10.81 -20.52 6.58
C VAL A 23 9.71 -20.35 7.62
N THR A 24 8.70 -19.54 7.29
CA THR A 24 7.54 -19.31 8.15
C THR A 24 6.80 -20.62 8.43
N ASP A 25 6.46 -21.36 7.39
CA ASP A 25 5.73 -22.62 7.53
C ASP A 25 6.53 -23.67 8.31
N LEU A 26 7.86 -23.71 8.11
CA LEU A 26 8.76 -24.57 8.89
C LEU A 26 8.80 -24.18 10.37
N ILE A 27 8.93 -22.89 10.69
CA ILE A 27 8.96 -22.43 12.08
C ILE A 27 7.62 -22.71 12.76
N GLN A 28 6.50 -22.42 12.09
CA GLN A 28 5.16 -22.64 12.64
C GLN A 28 4.87 -24.12 12.88
N SER A 29 5.18 -24.99 11.91
CA SER A 29 5.01 -26.44 12.06
C SER A 29 5.91 -27.02 13.14
N MET A 30 7.17 -26.54 13.25
CA MET A 30 8.08 -26.95 14.32
C MET A 30 7.57 -26.53 15.69
N CYS A 31 7.10 -25.29 15.84
CA CYS A 31 6.53 -24.80 17.10
C CYS A 31 5.26 -25.55 17.49
N ALA A 32 4.39 -25.87 16.52
CA ALA A 32 3.20 -26.68 16.75
C ALA A 32 3.55 -28.10 17.23
N ASN A 33 4.55 -28.74 16.62
CA ASN A 33 5.00 -30.08 17.02
C ASN A 33 5.68 -30.09 18.40
N MET A 34 6.39 -29.01 18.75
CA MET A 34 7.08 -28.88 20.03
C MET A 34 6.22 -28.27 21.15
N ASN A 35 4.96 -27.90 20.86
CA ASN A 35 4.06 -27.18 21.78
C ASN A 35 4.65 -25.86 22.34
N VAL A 36 5.44 -25.15 21.54
CA VAL A 36 5.98 -23.84 21.91
C VAL A 36 4.89 -22.79 21.77
N ARG A 37 4.53 -22.14 22.88
CA ARG A 37 3.46 -21.12 22.92
C ARG A 37 3.92 -19.74 22.46
N GLU A 38 5.19 -19.41 22.71
CA GLU A 38 5.75 -18.11 22.40
C GLU A 38 7.16 -18.27 21.84
N LEU A 39 7.42 -17.62 20.70
CA LEU A 39 8.73 -17.59 20.06
C LEU A 39 9.02 -16.18 19.55
N ARG A 40 10.11 -15.61 20.04
CA ARG A 40 10.72 -14.40 19.47
C ARG A 40 11.75 -14.83 18.44
N SER A 41 11.76 -14.14 17.30
CA SER A 41 12.71 -14.42 16.23
C SER A 41 13.34 -13.13 15.71
N ARG A 42 14.60 -13.27 15.27
CA ARG A 42 15.33 -12.25 14.53
C ARG A 42 15.38 -12.68 13.08
N ALA A 43 14.93 -11.82 12.18
CA ALA A 43 14.72 -12.16 10.77
C ALA A 43 15.48 -11.18 9.87
N HIS A 44 16.43 -11.67 9.10
CA HIS A 44 17.20 -10.84 8.17
C HIS A 44 16.90 -11.25 6.71
N PHE A 45 16.02 -10.51 6.05
CA PHE A 45 15.64 -10.73 4.65
C PHE A 45 15.90 -9.47 3.83
N PRO A 46 17.14 -9.28 3.31
CA PRO A 46 17.56 -8.02 2.70
C PRO A 46 16.76 -7.66 1.43
N SER A 47 16.34 -8.64 0.64
CA SER A 47 15.55 -8.42 -0.57
C SER A 47 14.16 -7.84 -0.27
N ILE A 48 13.47 -8.41 0.73
CA ILE A 48 12.13 -7.95 1.13
C ILE A 48 12.24 -6.58 1.81
N LEU A 49 13.26 -6.39 2.66
CA LEU A 49 13.50 -5.11 3.32
C LEU A 49 13.81 -3.98 2.32
N ALA A 50 14.58 -4.26 1.27
CA ALA A 50 14.83 -3.30 0.20
C ALA A 50 13.53 -2.93 -0.54
N ASN A 51 12.68 -3.92 -0.85
CA ASN A 51 11.39 -3.67 -1.49
C ASN A 51 10.47 -2.81 -0.61
N VAL A 52 10.37 -3.13 0.68
CA VAL A 52 9.60 -2.34 1.66
C VAL A 52 10.13 -0.91 1.71
N LYS A 53 11.46 -0.74 1.78
CA LYS A 53 12.09 0.59 1.81
C LYS A 53 11.75 1.40 0.56
N ASN A 54 11.87 0.80 -0.63
CA ASN A 54 11.51 1.47 -1.89
C ASN A 54 10.02 1.87 -1.95
N ILE A 55 9.13 1.03 -1.42
CA ILE A 55 7.69 1.35 -1.35
C ILE A 55 7.47 2.53 -0.42
N VAL A 56 8.09 2.51 0.76
CA VAL A 56 7.98 3.58 1.75
C VAL A 56 8.48 4.91 1.18
N GLU A 57 9.67 4.92 0.56
CA GLU A 57 10.26 6.13 -0.04
C GLU A 57 9.39 6.70 -1.16
N SER A 58 8.81 5.84 -2.00
CA SER A 58 7.91 6.27 -3.08
C SER A 58 6.47 6.52 -2.64
N MET A 59 6.11 6.25 -1.38
CA MET A 59 4.71 6.32 -0.93
C MET A 59 4.24 7.77 -0.79
N ASP A 60 5.09 8.65 -0.25
CA ASP A 60 4.78 10.07 -0.06
C ASP A 60 4.52 10.76 -1.41
N GLU A 61 5.38 10.50 -2.39
CA GLU A 61 5.19 11.01 -3.76
C GLU A 61 3.86 10.52 -4.35
N ARG A 62 3.53 9.23 -4.17
CA ARG A 62 2.26 8.66 -4.66
C ARG A 62 1.04 9.24 -3.96
N TYR A 63 1.13 9.56 -2.66
CA TYR A 63 0.08 10.25 -1.92
C TYR A 63 -0.14 11.65 -2.49
N GLN A 64 0.93 12.43 -2.66
CA GLN A 64 0.86 13.78 -3.22
C GLN A 64 0.28 13.78 -4.64
N VAL A 65 0.69 12.84 -5.50
CA VAL A 65 0.14 12.70 -6.86
C VAL A 65 -1.36 12.38 -6.81
N ASN A 66 -1.78 11.47 -5.94
CA ASN A 66 -3.20 11.13 -5.79
C ASN A 66 -4.04 12.31 -5.29
N GLU A 67 -3.52 13.06 -4.32
CA GLU A 67 -4.19 14.25 -3.79
C GLU A 67 -4.34 15.32 -4.86
N ARG A 68 -3.24 15.63 -5.57
CA ARG A 68 -3.23 16.57 -6.69
C ARG A 68 -4.23 16.19 -7.78
N LEU A 69 -4.19 14.95 -8.27
CA LEU A 69 -5.14 14.44 -9.28
C LEU A 69 -6.59 14.47 -8.76
N SER A 70 -6.79 14.36 -7.44
CA SER A 70 -8.12 14.48 -6.84
C SER A 70 -8.62 15.92 -6.86
N SER A 71 -7.76 16.90 -6.53
CA SER A 71 -8.10 18.33 -6.62
C SER A 71 -8.41 18.73 -8.05
N GLU A 72 -7.53 18.41 -9.00
CA GLU A 72 -7.71 18.72 -10.42
C GLU A 72 -9.02 18.13 -10.96
N MET A 73 -9.36 16.89 -10.59
CA MET A 73 -10.64 16.27 -10.98
C MET A 73 -11.85 17.02 -10.43
N VAL A 74 -11.81 17.46 -9.16
CA VAL A 74 -12.92 18.21 -8.54
C VAL A 74 -13.12 19.55 -9.24
N GLU A 75 -12.04 20.26 -9.53
CA GLU A 75 -12.07 21.51 -10.30
C GLU A 75 -12.71 21.30 -11.68
N ARG A 76 -12.31 20.24 -12.40
CA ARG A 76 -12.90 19.93 -13.71
C ARG A 76 -14.37 19.53 -13.63
N ILE A 77 -14.78 18.76 -12.61
CA ILE A 77 -16.19 18.43 -12.37
C ILE A 77 -17.01 19.71 -12.14
N ASN A 78 -16.49 20.63 -11.35
CA ASN A 78 -17.15 21.91 -11.09
C ASN A 78 -17.27 22.73 -12.38
N PHE A 79 -16.22 22.76 -13.21
CA PHE A 79 -16.25 23.43 -14.50
C PHE A 79 -17.28 22.83 -15.47
N VAL A 80 -17.40 21.49 -15.51
CA VAL A 80 -18.42 20.81 -16.30
C VAL A 80 -19.82 21.16 -15.79
N ARG A 81 -20.05 21.15 -14.47
CA ARG A 81 -21.35 21.54 -13.88
C ARG A 81 -21.74 22.96 -14.25
N GLU A 82 -20.81 23.90 -14.14
CA GLU A 82 -21.04 25.28 -14.54
C GLU A 82 -21.38 25.40 -16.03
N CYS A 83 -20.65 24.68 -16.89
CA CYS A 83 -20.93 24.65 -18.32
C CYS A 83 -22.31 24.06 -18.65
N VAL A 84 -22.77 23.04 -17.90
CA VAL A 84 -24.14 22.50 -18.03
C VAL A 84 -25.17 23.57 -17.68
N VAL A 85 -25.05 24.21 -16.51
CA VAL A 85 -26.01 25.23 -16.06
C VAL A 85 -26.12 26.36 -17.09
N ARG A 86 -24.98 26.88 -17.56
CA ARG A 86 -24.97 27.93 -18.59
C ARG A 86 -25.58 27.47 -19.92
N ALA A 87 -25.40 26.21 -20.31
CA ALA A 87 -26.00 25.68 -21.54
C ALA A 87 -27.54 25.60 -21.42
N GLU A 88 -28.04 25.16 -20.27
CA GLU A 88 -29.48 25.11 -19.99
C GLU A 88 -30.09 26.52 -19.94
N ASP A 89 -29.41 27.50 -19.33
CA ASP A 89 -29.87 28.90 -19.30
C ASP A 89 -30.05 29.47 -20.73
N MET A 90 -29.14 29.15 -21.65
CA MET A 90 -29.23 29.58 -23.05
C MET A 90 -30.40 28.91 -23.78
N LEU A 91 -30.72 27.65 -23.47
CA LEU A 91 -31.90 26.98 -24.00
C LEU A 91 -33.19 27.64 -23.52
N VAL A 92 -33.25 28.05 -22.25
CA VAL A 92 -34.40 28.78 -21.69
C VAL A 92 -34.63 30.10 -22.41
N ILE A 93 -33.55 30.83 -22.73
CA ILE A 93 -33.60 32.10 -23.48
C ILE A 93 -33.81 31.87 -25.00
N ARG A 94 -33.83 30.61 -25.46
CA ARG A 94 -33.98 30.18 -26.86
C ARG A 94 -32.82 30.61 -27.77
N ASP A 95 -31.63 30.84 -27.20
CA ASP A 95 -30.41 31.05 -27.98
C ASP A 95 -29.74 29.70 -28.30
N PHE A 96 -30.20 29.08 -29.39
CA PHE A 96 -29.69 27.79 -29.84
C PHE A 96 -28.28 27.86 -30.43
N SER A 97 -27.83 29.03 -30.88
CA SER A 97 -26.49 29.21 -31.46
C SER A 97 -25.42 29.05 -30.39
N ASP A 98 -25.61 29.74 -29.28
CA ASP A 98 -24.66 29.71 -28.16
C ASP A 98 -24.80 28.44 -27.32
N ALA A 99 -26.01 27.90 -27.17
CA ALA A 99 -26.21 26.58 -26.57
C ALA A 99 -25.41 25.48 -27.31
N ARG A 100 -25.43 25.48 -28.67
CA ARG A 100 -24.69 24.50 -29.47
C ARG A 100 -23.17 24.59 -29.24
N LYS A 101 -22.62 25.79 -29.09
CA LYS A 101 -21.20 25.99 -28.77
C LYS A 101 -20.87 25.43 -27.39
N LEU A 102 -21.73 25.67 -26.40
CA LEU A 102 -21.55 25.18 -25.03
C LEU A 102 -21.62 23.65 -24.95
N TYR A 103 -22.56 22.99 -25.62
CA TYR A 103 -22.59 21.52 -25.69
C TYR A 103 -21.39 20.93 -26.46
N GLY A 104 -20.92 21.64 -27.50
CA GLY A 104 -19.66 21.28 -28.18
C GLY A 104 -18.48 21.28 -27.22
N ARG A 105 -18.36 22.35 -26.41
CA ARG A 105 -17.34 22.45 -25.35
C ARG A 105 -17.52 21.36 -24.29
N LEU A 106 -18.75 21.09 -23.88
CA LEU A 106 -19.06 20.05 -22.89
C LEU A 106 -18.63 18.65 -23.36
N THR A 107 -18.77 18.36 -24.65
CA THR A 107 -18.33 17.09 -25.22
C THR A 107 -16.81 16.93 -25.13
N ILE A 108 -16.05 18.01 -25.38
CA ILE A 108 -14.60 18.02 -25.25
C ILE A 108 -14.20 17.83 -23.78
N LEU A 109 -14.80 18.61 -22.88
CA LEU A 109 -14.54 18.51 -21.43
C LEU A 109 -14.86 17.11 -20.88
N ASN A 110 -15.94 16.48 -21.35
CA ASN A 110 -16.29 15.13 -20.92
C ASN A 110 -15.24 14.09 -21.35
N LYS A 111 -14.73 14.20 -22.59
CA LYS A 111 -13.64 13.32 -23.06
C LYS A 111 -12.38 13.51 -22.22
N GLU A 112 -12.02 14.75 -21.91
CA GLU A 112 -10.88 15.04 -21.04
C GLU A 112 -11.07 14.49 -19.62
N LEU A 113 -12.27 14.64 -19.06
CA LEU A 113 -12.61 14.14 -17.73
C LEU A 113 -12.51 12.61 -17.64
N ILE A 114 -12.93 11.90 -18.68
CA ILE A 114 -12.76 10.44 -18.79
C ILE A 114 -11.27 10.10 -18.80
N GLY A 115 -10.45 10.80 -19.59
CA GLY A 115 -9.00 10.61 -19.64
C GLY A 115 -8.32 10.88 -18.29
N GLN A 116 -8.72 11.93 -17.56
CA GLN A 116 -8.18 12.17 -16.22
C GLN A 116 -8.62 11.09 -15.22
N LYS A 117 -9.86 10.62 -15.31
CA LYS A 117 -10.36 9.55 -14.44
C LYS A 117 -9.57 8.27 -14.61
N THR A 118 -9.20 7.88 -15.83
CA THR A 118 -8.39 6.68 -16.06
C THR A 118 -6.99 6.82 -15.47
N VAL A 119 -6.35 7.98 -15.63
CA VAL A 119 -5.04 8.28 -15.01
C VAL A 119 -5.12 8.22 -13.48
N ARG A 120 -6.15 8.83 -12.88
CA ARG A 120 -6.39 8.75 -11.43
C ARG A 120 -6.59 7.33 -10.95
N MET A 121 -7.36 6.52 -11.69
CA MET A 121 -7.59 5.12 -11.33
C MET A 121 -6.28 4.31 -11.37
N ALA A 122 -5.41 4.56 -12.35
CA ALA A 122 -4.09 3.93 -12.42
C ALA A 122 -3.22 4.33 -11.21
N ALA A 123 -3.08 5.63 -10.94
CA ALA A 123 -2.30 6.13 -9.80
C ALA A 123 -2.82 5.62 -8.45
N ARG A 124 -4.14 5.52 -8.29
CA ARG A 124 -4.74 4.96 -7.06
C ARG A 124 -4.49 3.47 -6.94
N LYS A 125 -4.50 2.73 -8.06
CA LYS A 125 -4.19 1.29 -8.07
C LYS A 125 -2.75 1.04 -7.63
N GLU A 126 -1.78 1.79 -8.16
CA GLU A 126 -0.37 1.66 -7.78
C GLU A 126 -0.14 1.90 -6.28
N LEU A 127 -0.79 2.92 -5.72
CA LEU A 127 -0.74 3.18 -4.28
C LEU A 127 -1.33 2.02 -3.47
N LEU A 128 -2.49 1.52 -3.87
CA LEU A 128 -3.14 0.38 -3.19
C LEU A 128 -2.32 -0.90 -3.28
N ASP A 129 -1.67 -1.15 -4.42
CA ASP A 129 -0.85 -2.34 -4.60
C ASP A 129 0.44 -2.26 -3.75
N GLY A 130 1.02 -1.05 -3.59
CA GLY A 130 2.10 -0.81 -2.63
C GLY A 130 1.68 -1.08 -1.18
N LEU A 131 0.53 -0.57 -0.75
CA LEU A 131 0.00 -0.82 0.60
C LEU A 131 -0.35 -2.30 0.84
N LYS A 132 -0.85 -3.01 -0.18
CA LYS A 132 -1.08 -4.46 -0.08
C LYS A 132 0.23 -5.21 0.12
N LEU A 133 1.25 -4.90 -0.68
CA LEU A 133 2.56 -5.54 -0.55
C LEU A 133 3.15 -5.29 0.85
N LEU A 134 3.03 -4.07 1.36
CA LEU A 134 3.45 -3.75 2.72
C LEU A 134 2.71 -4.58 3.78
N ASN A 135 1.38 -4.67 3.69
CA ASN A 135 0.58 -5.46 4.63
C ASN A 135 0.91 -6.96 4.56
N VAL A 136 1.13 -7.49 3.36
CA VAL A 136 1.58 -8.87 3.17
C VAL A 136 2.93 -9.04 3.86
N SER A 137 3.92 -8.17 3.60
CA SER A 137 5.22 -8.26 4.26
C SER A 137 5.11 -8.22 5.78
N ILE A 138 4.27 -7.34 6.36
CA ILE A 138 4.02 -7.31 7.81
C ILE A 138 3.53 -8.67 8.31
N ASP A 139 2.55 -9.28 7.63
CA ASP A 139 2.02 -10.59 8.02
C ASP A 139 3.10 -11.68 7.91
N GLN A 140 3.93 -11.64 6.86
CA GLN A 140 5.03 -12.59 6.70
C GLN A 140 6.04 -12.50 7.85
N PHE A 141 6.47 -11.29 8.23
CA PHE A 141 7.38 -11.09 9.35
C PHE A 141 6.74 -11.38 10.72
N ALA A 142 5.43 -11.17 10.85
CA ALA A 142 4.69 -11.51 12.07
C ALA A 142 4.58 -13.03 12.26
N ARG A 143 4.38 -13.79 11.18
CA ARG A 143 4.31 -15.25 11.22
C ARG A 143 5.67 -15.93 11.41
N LEU A 144 6.80 -15.22 11.31
CA LEU A 144 8.08 -15.74 11.77
C LEU A 144 8.16 -15.85 13.32
N ARG A 145 7.17 -15.31 14.02
CA ARG A 145 7.04 -15.29 15.48
C ARG A 145 5.79 -16.06 15.90
N VAL A 146 5.77 -16.57 17.12
CA VAL A 146 4.63 -17.34 17.66
C VAL A 146 4.15 -16.69 18.95
N GLY A 147 2.83 -16.59 19.13
CA GLY A 147 2.20 -16.05 20.35
C GLY A 147 2.18 -14.52 20.40
N GLU A 148 2.31 -13.98 21.61
CA GLU A 148 2.28 -12.53 21.88
C GLU A 148 3.26 -11.69 21.02
N PRO A 149 4.51 -12.13 20.77
CA PRO A 149 5.45 -11.38 19.92
C PRO A 149 4.96 -11.13 18.48
N SER A 150 4.14 -12.03 17.93
CA SER A 150 3.55 -11.87 16.60
C SER A 150 2.52 -10.73 16.59
N TYR A 151 1.61 -10.74 17.58
CA TYR A 151 0.58 -9.70 17.71
C TYR A 151 1.18 -8.32 18.04
N SER A 152 2.19 -8.28 18.91
CA SER A 152 2.90 -7.06 19.27
C SER A 152 3.53 -6.40 18.06
N LEU A 153 4.19 -7.17 17.18
CA LEU A 153 4.78 -6.67 15.95
C LEU A 153 3.72 -6.03 15.04
N ILE A 154 2.60 -6.71 14.79
CA ILE A 154 1.51 -6.18 13.94
C ILE A 154 0.99 -4.87 14.52
N LYS A 155 0.80 -4.80 15.84
CA LYS A 155 0.33 -3.60 16.53
C LYS A 155 1.30 -2.43 16.38
N GLU A 156 2.59 -2.65 16.59
CA GLU A 156 3.61 -1.61 16.45
C GLU A 156 3.82 -1.20 14.98
N CYS A 157 3.81 -2.13 14.02
CA CYS A 157 3.85 -1.80 12.60
C CYS A 157 2.64 -0.95 12.17
N ARG A 158 1.43 -1.26 12.67
CA ARG A 158 0.23 -0.45 12.39
C ARG A 158 0.30 0.93 13.04
N LYS A 159 0.84 1.04 14.25
CA LYS A 159 1.09 2.35 14.88
C LYS A 159 2.12 3.16 14.12
N ALA A 160 3.20 2.53 13.64
CA ALA A 160 4.22 3.19 12.84
C ALA A 160 3.64 3.73 11.53
N ILE A 161 2.77 2.98 10.86
CA ILE A 161 2.02 3.45 9.68
C ILE A 161 1.08 4.61 10.04
N ALA A 162 0.35 4.52 11.15
CA ALA A 162 -0.58 5.57 11.56
C ALA A 162 0.11 6.89 11.95
N ASN A 163 1.36 6.81 12.40
CA ASN A 163 2.18 7.97 12.79
C ASN A 163 3.13 8.44 11.68
N ASP A 164 2.97 7.97 10.43
CA ASP A 164 3.85 8.22 9.28
C ASP A 164 5.35 7.92 9.55
N ASN A 165 5.66 7.09 10.55
CA ASN A 165 7.02 6.69 10.86
C ASN A 165 7.38 5.38 10.14
N LEU A 166 7.36 5.45 8.81
CA LEU A 166 7.57 4.29 7.95
C LEU A 166 9.05 3.84 7.91
N GLU A 167 10.00 4.73 8.24
CA GLU A 167 11.43 4.41 8.37
C GLU A 167 11.73 3.45 9.53
N ALA A 168 10.83 3.35 10.51
CA ALA A 168 10.97 2.41 11.62
C ALA A 168 10.60 0.96 11.22
N LEU A 169 9.86 0.75 10.13
CA LEU A 169 9.35 -0.57 9.72
C LEU A 169 10.47 -1.60 9.43
N PRO A 170 11.55 -1.28 8.70
CA PRO A 170 12.63 -2.23 8.48
C PRO A 170 13.31 -2.69 9.78
N LYS A 171 13.48 -1.76 10.74
CA LYS A 171 14.07 -2.07 12.05
C LYS A 171 13.14 -2.97 12.87
N LEU A 172 11.83 -2.69 12.86
CA LEU A 172 10.82 -3.52 13.52
C LEU A 172 10.77 -4.93 12.94
N PHE A 173 10.91 -5.09 11.61
CA PHE A 173 10.94 -6.42 10.99
C PHE A 173 12.14 -7.24 11.42
N GLU A 174 13.32 -6.62 11.47
CA GLU A 174 14.57 -7.32 11.77
C GLU A 174 14.68 -7.72 13.24
N PHE A 175 14.41 -6.80 14.16
CA PHE A 175 14.63 -7.00 15.60
C PHE A 175 13.37 -7.35 16.39
N GLY A 176 12.19 -7.01 15.87
CA GLY A 176 10.94 -7.09 16.63
C GLY A 176 10.78 -5.95 17.63
N VAL A 177 9.88 -6.16 18.60
CA VAL A 177 9.62 -5.28 19.75
C VAL A 177 10.29 -5.85 21.00
#